data_AF-A0A6L4Z1G1-F1
#
_entry.id   AF-A0A6L4Z1G1-F1
#
_cell.length_a   1.000
_cell.length_b   1.000
_cell.length_c   1.000
_cell.angle_alpha   90.00
_cell.angle_beta   90.00
_cell.angle_gamma   90.00
#
_symmetry.space_group_name_H-M   'P 1'
#
loop_
_entity.id
_entity.type
_entity.pdbx_description
1 polymer ?
#
loop_
_entity_poly.entity_id
_entity_poly.type
_entity_poly.pdbx_seq_one_letter_code
_entity_poly.pdbx_strand_id
1 'polypeptide(L)'
;MSIEKETLKTVIRFRRSWISKRLNLSNPDLNANLTTLQRFDNVKRRLSDLSKVLFELYKIYNSNRELYGEEFLAFVGDKVIRNYPWKDLPFSSVASQNSENNIREHWTPISFFRDAFMEENWTENHFFCALLYYYRIVNITNEENQQLEALTYRTTRPLTAYSEAEIQIHEAELWSSLYDEFNIQENIIHNEIQNENNNLNTL
;
A
#
# COMPACT_ATOMS: atom_id res chain seq x y z
N MET A 1 -22.67 0.17 -36.46
CA MET A 1 -21.67 -0.19 -37.50
C MET A 1 -20.54 0.81 -37.73
N SER A 2 -20.70 2.16 -37.70
CA SER A 2 -19.55 3.09 -37.90
C SER A 2 -18.72 3.34 -36.63
N ILE A 3 -19.36 3.37 -35.46
CA ILE A 3 -18.71 3.59 -34.14
C ILE A 3 -17.74 2.45 -33.81
N GLU A 4 -18.14 1.19 -34.04
CA GLU A 4 -17.31 0.02 -33.75
C GLU A 4 -16.03 -0.04 -34.60
N LYS A 5 -16.10 0.39 -35.86
CA LYS A 5 -14.92 0.45 -36.75
C LYS A 5 -13.91 1.50 -36.29
N GLU A 6 -14.37 2.64 -35.80
CA GLU A 6 -13.49 3.72 -35.34
C GLU A 6 -12.89 3.43 -33.96
N THR A 7 -13.67 2.81 -33.07
CA THR A 7 -13.17 2.24 -31.81
C THR A 7 -12.08 1.20 -32.08
N LEU A 8 -12.33 0.26 -33.01
CA LEU A 8 -11.35 -0.77 -33.35
C LEU A 8 -10.05 -0.20 -33.92
N LYS A 9 -10.13 0.79 -34.82
CA LYS A 9 -8.94 1.49 -35.34
C LYS A 9 -8.15 2.18 -34.23
N THR A 10 -8.84 2.81 -33.28
CA THR A 10 -8.23 3.48 -32.14
C THR A 10 -7.51 2.48 -31.24
N VAL A 11 -8.14 1.34 -30.93
CA VAL A 11 -7.53 0.24 -30.15
C VAL A 11 -6.29 -0.33 -30.86
N ILE A 12 -6.36 -0.54 -32.18
CA ILE A 12 -5.21 -1.03 -32.96
C ILE A 12 -4.06 -0.01 -32.94
N ARG A 13 -4.35 1.28 -33.09
CA ARG A 13 -3.35 2.36 -33.03
C ARG A 13 -2.68 2.41 -31.65
N PHE A 14 -3.47 2.33 -30.59
CA PHE A 14 -2.98 2.28 -29.21
C PHE A 14 -2.05 1.08 -28.99
N ARG A 15 -2.46 -0.13 -29.39
CA ARG A 15 -1.65 -1.36 -29.24
C ARG A 15 -0.28 -1.22 -29.91
N ARG A 16 -0.22 -0.68 -31.13
CA ARG A 16 1.04 -0.47 -31.86
C ARG A 16 1.97 0.50 -31.14
N SER A 17 1.44 1.63 -30.69
CA SER A 17 2.19 2.61 -29.89
C SER A 17 2.70 2.02 -28.57
N TRP A 18 1.86 1.24 -27.88
CA TRP A 18 2.20 0.65 -26.59
C TRP A 18 3.31 -0.41 -26.70
N ILE A 19 3.28 -1.29 -27.71
CA ILE A 19 4.35 -2.27 -27.96
C ILE A 19 5.69 -1.55 -28.20
N SER A 20 5.68 -0.48 -29.01
CA SER A 20 6.89 0.30 -29.30
C SER A 20 7.47 0.98 -28.06
N LYS A 21 6.62 1.53 -27.17
CA LYS A 21 7.08 2.18 -25.92
C LYS A 21 7.56 1.17 -24.89
N ARG A 22 6.88 0.03 -24.76
CA ARG A 22 7.22 -1.01 -23.77
C ARG A 22 8.60 -1.62 -24.02
N LEU A 23 9.00 -1.76 -25.29
CA LEU A 23 10.34 -2.22 -25.66
C LEU A 23 11.46 -1.22 -25.33
N ASN A 24 11.13 0.06 -25.09
CA ASN A 24 12.08 1.13 -24.76
C ASN A 24 12.09 1.52 -23.28
N LEU A 25 11.14 1.03 -22.46
CA LEU A 25 10.95 1.44 -21.05
C LEU A 25 11.48 0.43 -20.04
N SER A 26 12.22 -0.59 -20.48
CA SER A 26 12.90 -1.53 -19.60
C SER A 26 14.06 -0.84 -18.87
N ASN A 27 13.68 -0.20 -17.76
CA ASN A 27 14.50 0.18 -16.62
C ASN A 27 15.24 1.54 -16.67
N PRO A 28 14.54 2.67 -16.51
CA PRO A 28 15.10 3.77 -15.75
C PRO A 28 14.90 3.44 -14.27
N ASP A 29 15.98 3.32 -13.51
CA ASP A 29 15.90 3.41 -12.06
C ASP A 29 15.44 4.83 -11.71
N LEU A 30 14.11 5.03 -11.72
CA LEU A 30 13.42 6.33 -11.58
C LEU A 30 13.76 7.04 -10.26
N ASN A 31 14.42 6.34 -9.33
CA ASN A 31 14.76 6.83 -8.01
C ASN A 31 16.27 6.91 -7.76
N ALA A 32 17.15 6.59 -8.73
CA ALA A 32 18.60 6.49 -8.51
C ALA A 32 19.24 7.76 -7.96
N ASN A 33 18.64 8.94 -8.24
CA ASN A 33 19.15 10.25 -7.83
C ASN A 33 18.26 10.96 -6.79
N LEU A 34 17.25 10.29 -6.23
CA LEU A 34 16.33 10.90 -5.27
C LEU A 34 16.82 10.72 -3.83
N THR A 35 16.63 11.75 -3.00
CA THR A 35 16.84 11.63 -1.55
C THR A 35 15.84 10.66 -0.93
N THR A 36 16.14 10.13 0.26
CA THR A 36 15.22 9.24 1.00
C THR A 36 13.83 9.87 1.19
N LEU A 37 13.78 11.17 1.51
CA LEU A 37 12.53 11.92 1.66
C LEU A 37 11.75 12.00 0.33
N GLN A 38 12.41 12.30 -0.79
CA GLN A 38 11.75 12.35 -2.09
C GLN A 38 11.22 10.98 -2.55
N ARG A 39 12.00 9.92 -2.29
CA ARG A 39 11.57 8.53 -2.55
C ARG A 39 10.32 8.19 -1.77
N PHE A 40 10.29 8.62 -0.51
CA PHE A 40 9.17 8.43 0.39
C PHE A 40 7.92 9.20 -0.04
N ASP A 41 8.02 10.47 -0.39
CA ASP A 41 6.89 11.25 -0.91
C ASP A 41 6.30 10.63 -2.19
N ASN A 42 7.17 10.09 -3.05
CA ASN A 42 6.75 9.35 -4.23
C ASN A 42 5.99 8.07 -3.87
N VAL A 43 6.43 7.33 -2.85
CA VAL A 43 5.71 6.15 -2.37
C VAL A 43 4.36 6.54 -1.78
N LYS A 44 4.29 7.58 -0.93
CA LYS A 44 3.02 8.10 -0.39
C LYS A 44 2.02 8.42 -1.50
N ARG A 45 2.46 9.13 -2.54
CA ARG A 45 1.62 9.43 -3.71
C ARG A 45 1.11 8.16 -4.41
N ARG A 46 1.98 7.16 -4.60
CA ARG A 46 1.59 5.87 -5.20
C ARG A 46 0.60 5.11 -4.31
N LEU A 47 0.75 5.16 -2.99
CA LEU A 47 -0.21 4.57 -2.06
C LEU A 47 -1.56 5.30 -2.07
N SER A 48 -1.57 6.63 -2.21
CA SER A 48 -2.79 7.41 -2.44
C SER A 48 -3.46 7.07 -3.78
N ASP A 49 -2.68 6.82 -4.83
CA ASP A 49 -3.26 6.36 -6.09
C ASP A 49 -3.77 4.90 -6.00
N LEU A 50 -3.10 4.05 -5.23
CA LEU A 50 -3.59 2.70 -4.93
C LEU A 50 -4.89 2.73 -4.11
N SER A 51 -5.02 3.62 -3.12
CA SER A 51 -6.22 3.70 -2.29
C SER A 51 -7.46 4.06 -3.11
N LYS A 52 -7.33 4.95 -4.10
CA LYS A 52 -8.38 5.25 -5.09
C LYS A 52 -8.82 4.00 -5.83
N VAL A 53 -7.85 3.23 -6.35
CA VAL A 53 -8.13 1.98 -7.08
C VAL A 53 -8.83 0.97 -6.17
N LEU A 54 -8.35 0.81 -4.93
CA LEU A 54 -8.99 -0.10 -3.96
C LEU A 54 -10.40 0.33 -3.62
N PHE A 55 -10.65 1.64 -3.47
CA PHE A 55 -11.99 2.15 -3.21
C PHE A 55 -12.97 1.91 -4.37
N GLU A 56 -12.52 2.06 -5.62
CA GLU A 56 -13.35 1.70 -6.78
C GLU A 56 -13.67 0.20 -6.81
N LEU A 57 -12.68 -0.66 -6.52
CA LEU A 57 -12.86 -2.10 -6.44
C LEU A 57 -13.79 -2.50 -5.28
N TYR A 58 -13.68 -1.81 -4.15
CA TYR A 58 -14.54 -1.98 -2.98
C TYR A 58 -16.00 -1.69 -3.30
N LYS A 59 -16.29 -0.57 -4.00
CA LYS A 59 -17.64 -0.26 -4.46
C LYS A 59 -18.22 -1.34 -5.38
N ILE A 60 -17.41 -1.85 -6.30
CA ILE A 60 -17.82 -2.93 -7.21
C ILE A 60 -18.13 -4.20 -6.41
N TYR A 61 -17.24 -4.57 -5.49
CA TYR A 61 -17.39 -5.76 -4.65
C TYR A 61 -18.67 -5.69 -3.81
N ASN A 62 -18.87 -4.61 -3.05
CA ASN A 62 -20.04 -4.48 -2.19
C ASN A 62 -21.36 -4.42 -2.94
N SER A 63 -21.36 -3.86 -4.15
CA SER A 63 -22.57 -3.85 -4.99
C SER A 63 -22.88 -5.23 -5.59
N ASN A 64 -21.92 -6.15 -5.64
CA ASN A 64 -22.01 -7.41 -6.38
C ASN A 64 -21.40 -8.59 -5.60
N ARG A 65 -21.48 -8.57 -4.27
CA ARG A 65 -20.75 -9.51 -3.41
C ARG A 65 -21.11 -10.96 -3.70
N GLU A 66 -22.40 -11.24 -3.92
CA GLU A 66 -22.91 -12.57 -4.26
C GLU A 66 -22.43 -13.10 -5.62
N LEU A 67 -22.11 -12.20 -6.56
CA LEU A 67 -21.63 -12.57 -7.89
C LEU A 67 -20.15 -12.97 -7.87
N TYR A 68 -19.36 -12.28 -7.04
CA TYR A 68 -17.90 -12.32 -7.12
C TYR A 68 -17.22 -13.12 -6.00
N GLY A 69 -17.79 -13.14 -4.80
CA GLY A 69 -17.29 -13.94 -3.68
C GLY A 69 -15.82 -13.70 -3.31
N GLU A 70 -15.19 -14.72 -2.75
CA GLU A 70 -13.81 -14.67 -2.26
C GLU A 70 -12.78 -14.56 -3.39
N GLU A 71 -13.10 -15.05 -4.58
CA GLU A 71 -12.22 -15.05 -5.75
C GLU A 71 -11.84 -13.63 -6.18
N PHE A 72 -12.77 -12.68 -6.09
CA PHE A 72 -12.46 -11.28 -6.35
C PHE A 72 -11.52 -10.70 -5.30
N LEU A 73 -11.72 -11.01 -4.03
CA LEU A 73 -10.83 -10.53 -2.98
C LEU A 73 -9.42 -11.12 -3.10
N ALA A 74 -9.31 -12.39 -3.47
CA ALA A 74 -8.04 -13.03 -3.78
C ALA A 74 -7.34 -12.34 -4.98
N PHE A 75 -8.10 -11.99 -6.02
CA PHE A 75 -7.59 -11.20 -7.14
C PHE A 75 -7.07 -9.82 -6.70
N VAL A 76 -7.84 -9.07 -5.91
CA VAL A 76 -7.41 -7.76 -5.41
C VAL A 76 -6.14 -7.89 -4.59
N GLY A 77 -6.09 -8.84 -3.64
CA GLY A 77 -4.92 -9.07 -2.81
C GLY A 77 -3.65 -9.43 -3.60
N ASP A 78 -3.74 -10.41 -4.50
CA ASP A 78 -2.57 -10.92 -5.22
C ASP A 78 -2.20 -10.06 -6.44
N LYS A 79 -3.17 -9.62 -7.23
CA LYS A 79 -2.89 -8.95 -8.52
C LYS A 79 -2.85 -7.43 -8.41
N VAL A 80 -3.61 -6.83 -7.49
CA VAL A 80 -3.65 -5.38 -7.34
C VAL A 80 -2.69 -4.95 -6.24
N ILE A 81 -2.91 -5.41 -5.00
CA ILE A 81 -2.12 -4.98 -3.85
C ILE A 81 -0.71 -5.52 -3.97
N ARG A 82 -0.47 -6.84 -3.94
CA ARG A 82 0.91 -7.37 -3.92
C ARG A 82 1.78 -6.83 -5.08
N ASN A 83 1.22 -6.77 -6.29
CA ASN A 83 1.95 -6.38 -7.50
C ASN A 83 1.90 -4.87 -7.84
N TYR A 84 1.31 -4.03 -6.99
CA TYR A 84 1.30 -2.59 -7.26
C TYR A 84 2.73 -2.04 -7.38
N PRO A 85 3.04 -1.22 -8.39
CA PRO A 85 4.42 -0.83 -8.71
C PRO A 85 4.99 0.16 -7.69
N TRP A 86 6.23 -0.10 -7.26
CA TRP A 86 7.09 0.82 -6.49
C TRP A 86 6.44 1.48 -5.27
N LYS A 87 5.55 0.75 -4.60
CA LYS A 87 4.88 1.17 -3.36
C LYS A 87 5.66 0.82 -2.09
N ASP A 88 6.83 0.24 -2.25
CA ASP A 88 7.64 -0.27 -1.15
C ASP A 88 8.40 0.91 -0.55
N LEU A 89 8.18 1.15 0.75
CA LEU A 89 8.95 2.14 1.49
C LEU A 89 10.41 1.66 1.60
N PRO A 90 11.40 2.55 1.45
CA PRO A 90 12.80 2.17 1.42
C PRO A 90 13.35 2.02 2.85
N PHE A 91 12.72 1.18 3.68
CA PHE A 91 13.17 0.97 5.04
C PHE A 91 14.19 -0.15 5.11
N SER A 92 15.27 0.09 5.83
CA SER A 92 16.37 -0.83 6.01
C SER A 92 16.85 -0.80 7.45
N SER A 93 17.14 -1.96 8.02
CA SER A 93 17.95 -1.99 9.23
C SER A 93 19.35 -1.50 8.93
N VAL A 94 20.01 -0.90 9.91
CA VAL A 94 21.40 -0.45 9.80
C VAL A 94 22.32 -1.63 9.42
N ALA A 95 22.04 -2.83 9.92
CA ALA A 95 22.80 -4.03 9.57
C ALA A 95 22.59 -4.45 8.11
N SER A 96 21.36 -4.38 7.60
CA SER A 96 21.03 -4.76 6.23
C SER A 96 21.70 -3.88 5.16
N GLN A 97 21.99 -2.61 5.46
CA GLN A 97 22.66 -1.71 4.51
C GLN A 97 24.06 -2.19 4.11
N ASN A 98 24.71 -2.95 4.99
CA ASN A 98 26.07 -3.47 4.80
C ASN A 98 26.10 -4.96 4.44
N SER A 99 24.94 -5.61 4.29
CA SER A 99 24.82 -7.04 4.03
C SER A 99 24.45 -7.31 2.57
N GLU A 100 25.09 -8.31 1.97
CA GLU A 100 24.73 -8.82 0.64
C GLU A 100 23.51 -9.76 0.67
N ASN A 101 23.15 -10.27 1.86
CA ASN A 101 22.07 -11.25 2.06
C ASN A 101 20.96 -10.66 2.91
N ASN A 102 20.13 -9.84 2.28
CA ASN A 102 18.97 -9.21 2.93
C ASN A 102 17.69 -10.01 2.69
N ILE A 103 16.91 -10.20 3.76
CA ILE A 103 15.53 -10.63 3.66
C ILE A 103 14.67 -9.40 3.42
N ARG A 104 13.81 -9.49 2.40
CA ARG A 104 12.77 -8.52 2.14
C ARG A 104 11.49 -8.93 2.86
N GLU A 105 11.25 -8.35 4.02
CA GLU A 105 10.10 -8.69 4.83
C GLU A 105 8.85 -7.94 4.36
N HIS A 106 7.72 -8.63 4.21
CA HIS A 106 6.42 -8.03 4.01
C HIS A 106 5.60 -8.11 5.29
N TRP A 107 5.23 -6.96 5.84
CA TRP A 107 4.61 -6.94 7.16
C TRP A 107 3.08 -7.03 7.14
N THR A 108 2.41 -6.74 6.02
CA THR A 108 0.94 -6.85 5.95
C THR A 108 0.48 -8.22 5.47
N PRO A 109 -0.38 -8.89 6.24
CA PRO A 109 -1.16 -9.99 5.70
C PRO A 109 -2.08 -9.46 4.60
N ILE A 110 -2.07 -10.08 3.43
CA ILE A 110 -3.04 -9.76 2.36
C ILE A 110 -4.49 -9.93 2.86
N SER A 111 -4.70 -10.86 3.79
CA SER A 111 -5.99 -11.07 4.45
C SER A 111 -6.51 -9.81 5.15
N PHE A 112 -5.65 -8.93 5.65
CA PHE A 112 -6.10 -7.67 6.27
C PHE A 112 -6.88 -6.81 5.27
N PHE A 113 -6.37 -6.66 4.04
CA PHE A 113 -7.06 -5.88 3.01
C PHE A 113 -8.28 -6.59 2.44
N ARG A 114 -8.32 -7.93 2.48
CA ARG A 114 -9.55 -8.67 2.19
C ARG A 114 -10.61 -8.34 3.24
N ASP A 115 -10.25 -8.39 4.51
CA ASP A 115 -11.20 -8.14 5.60
C ASP A 115 -11.71 -6.69 5.57
N ALA A 116 -10.86 -5.72 5.21
CA ALA A 116 -11.26 -4.35 4.92
C ALA A 116 -12.35 -4.22 3.84
N PHE A 117 -12.40 -5.12 2.85
CA PHE A 117 -13.44 -5.10 1.82
C PHE A 117 -14.80 -5.59 2.33
N MET A 118 -14.80 -6.28 3.47
CA MET A 118 -16.00 -6.81 4.12
C MET A 118 -16.61 -5.80 5.09
N GLU A 119 -15.86 -4.76 5.45
CA GLU A 119 -16.31 -3.68 6.30
C GLU A 119 -17.28 -2.74 5.57
N GLU A 120 -18.22 -2.17 6.32
CA GLU A 120 -19.17 -1.19 5.81
C GLU A 120 -18.58 0.22 5.82
N ASN A 121 -18.99 1.04 4.85
CA ASN A 121 -18.68 2.47 4.78
C ASN A 121 -17.18 2.83 4.76
N TRP A 122 -16.34 1.95 4.21
CA TRP A 122 -14.95 2.32 3.95
C TRP A 122 -14.88 3.41 2.88
N THR A 123 -13.95 4.35 3.06
CA THR A 123 -13.70 5.47 2.15
C THR A 123 -12.34 5.29 1.51
N GLU A 124 -12.05 6.07 0.47
CA GLU A 124 -10.69 6.16 -0.08
C GLU A 124 -9.65 6.47 1.00
N ASN A 125 -9.98 7.34 1.96
CA ASN A 125 -9.05 7.72 3.00
C ASN A 125 -8.79 6.58 3.99
N HIS A 126 -9.80 5.78 4.31
CA HIS A 126 -9.61 4.55 5.12
C HIS A 126 -8.60 3.60 4.45
N PHE A 127 -8.72 3.38 3.13
CA PHE A 127 -7.74 2.58 2.39
C PHE A 127 -6.35 3.20 2.36
N PHE A 128 -6.24 4.51 2.19
CA PHE A 128 -4.95 5.20 2.21
C PHE A 128 -4.25 5.05 3.55
N CYS A 129 -4.98 5.34 4.64
CA CYS A 129 -4.51 5.18 6.01
C CYS A 129 -4.09 3.73 6.30
N ALA A 130 -4.91 2.76 5.92
CA ALA A 130 -4.61 1.34 6.05
C ALA A 130 -3.34 0.92 5.30
N LEU A 131 -3.16 1.40 4.07
CA LEU A 131 -1.93 1.17 3.30
C LEU A 131 -0.72 1.80 3.98
N LEU A 132 -0.81 3.05 4.41
CA LEU A 132 0.31 3.76 5.04
C LEU A 132 0.75 3.09 6.36
N TYR A 133 -0.22 2.53 7.09
CA TYR A 133 0.01 1.93 8.39
C TYR A 133 0.49 0.50 8.29
N TYR A 134 -0.23 -0.30 7.53
CA TYR A 134 -0.01 -1.73 7.54
C TYR A 134 0.90 -2.17 6.40
N TYR A 135 0.89 -1.47 5.24
CA TYR A 135 1.75 -1.80 4.09
C TYR A 135 3.18 -1.34 4.26
N ARG A 136 4.02 -2.24 4.80
CA ARG A 136 5.44 -1.99 5.05
C ARG A 136 6.30 -3.11 4.54
N ILE A 137 7.45 -2.70 4.02
CA ILE A 137 8.55 -3.57 3.67
C ILE A 137 9.79 -3.03 4.35
N VAL A 138 10.49 -3.91 5.05
CA VAL A 138 11.75 -3.60 5.69
C VAL A 138 12.76 -4.62 5.20
N ASN A 139 13.93 -4.14 4.77
CA ASN A 139 15.07 -5.01 4.55
C ASN A 139 15.77 -5.25 5.89
N ILE A 140 15.93 -6.52 6.24
CA ILE A 140 16.60 -6.97 7.46
C ILE A 140 17.56 -8.11 7.14
N THR A 141 18.51 -8.42 8.01
CA THR A 141 19.37 -9.60 7.85
C THR A 141 18.65 -10.89 8.26
N ASN A 142 19.25 -12.05 7.95
CA ASN A 142 18.73 -13.33 8.40
C ASN A 142 18.72 -13.43 9.94
N GLU A 143 19.76 -12.91 10.59
CA GLU A 143 19.92 -12.91 12.04
C GLU A 143 18.83 -12.05 12.71
N GLU A 144 18.58 -10.85 12.17
CA GLU A 144 17.51 -9.97 12.62
C GLU A 144 16.13 -10.62 12.46
N ASN A 145 15.90 -11.36 11.37
CA ASN A 145 14.65 -12.10 11.22
C ASN A 145 14.51 -13.21 12.27
N GLN A 146 15.59 -13.92 12.61
CA GLN A 146 15.57 -14.93 13.67
C GLN A 146 15.29 -14.32 15.06
N GLN A 147 15.85 -13.13 15.34
CA GLN A 147 15.56 -12.37 16.56
C GLN A 147 14.06 -12.03 16.66
N LEU A 148 13.48 -11.51 15.57
CA LEU A 148 12.06 -11.18 15.52
C LEU A 148 11.16 -12.42 15.64
N GLU A 149 11.55 -13.55 15.06
CA GLU A 149 10.84 -14.82 15.24
C GLU A 149 10.90 -15.33 16.68
N ALA A 150 12.03 -15.16 17.36
CA ALA A 150 12.21 -15.55 18.76
C ALA A 150 11.30 -14.77 19.71
N LEU A 151 10.95 -13.53 19.36
CA LEU A 151 9.97 -12.69 20.09
C LEU A 151 8.52 -13.01 19.76
N THR A 152 8.23 -14.10 19.05
CA THR A 152 6.89 -14.50 18.60
C THR A 152 6.22 -13.53 17.60
N TYR A 153 6.97 -12.56 17.08
CA TYR A 153 6.51 -11.62 16.06
C TYR A 153 6.48 -12.24 14.65
N ARG A 154 6.11 -13.51 14.52
CA ARG A 154 6.03 -14.15 13.20
C ARG A 154 4.81 -13.69 12.39
N THR A 155 3.71 -13.41 13.07
CA THR A 155 2.41 -13.09 12.45
C THR A 155 1.96 -11.65 12.67
N THR A 156 2.48 -10.98 13.70
CA THR A 156 2.17 -9.59 14.05
C THR A 156 3.44 -8.89 14.54
N ARG A 157 4.07 -8.04 13.72
CA ARG A 157 5.24 -7.21 14.14
C ARG A 157 4.86 -5.75 14.41
N PRO A 158 4.32 -5.38 15.59
CA PRO A 158 4.01 -3.98 15.85
C PRO A 158 5.22 -3.06 15.57
N LEU A 159 5.01 -1.76 15.41
CA LEU A 159 6.10 -0.80 15.18
C LEU A 159 7.27 -0.98 16.17
N THR A 160 6.92 -1.30 17.42
CA THR A 160 7.87 -1.51 18.52
C THR A 160 8.67 -2.80 18.40
N ALA A 161 8.26 -3.76 17.56
CA ALA A 161 8.91 -5.06 17.44
C ALA A 161 10.40 -4.94 17.06
N TYR A 162 10.75 -4.00 16.19
CA TYR A 162 12.15 -3.75 15.80
C TYR A 162 12.95 -3.18 16.97
N SER A 163 12.42 -2.17 17.67
CA SER A 163 13.09 -1.61 18.84
C SER A 163 13.22 -2.61 19.99
N GLU A 164 12.21 -3.47 20.20
CA GLU A 164 12.22 -4.52 21.22
C GLU A 164 13.18 -5.66 20.88
N ALA A 165 13.40 -5.92 19.59
CA ALA A 165 14.44 -6.83 19.10
C ALA A 165 15.83 -6.18 19.04
N GLU A 166 15.97 -4.93 19.51
CA GLU A 166 17.20 -4.13 19.42
C GLU A 166 17.69 -3.90 17.97
N ILE A 167 16.78 -3.98 16.99
CA ILE A 167 17.04 -3.75 15.57
C ILE A 167 16.87 -2.25 15.28
N GLN A 168 17.97 -1.62 14.87
CA GLN A 168 17.96 -0.21 14.48
C GLN A 168 17.55 -0.04 13.03
N ILE A 169 16.45 0.67 12.79
CA ILE A 169 16.01 1.05 11.46
C ILE A 169 16.63 2.39 11.08
N HIS A 170 17.29 2.45 9.93
CA HIS A 170 17.98 3.64 9.46
C HIS A 170 17.00 4.81 9.24
N GLU A 171 15.83 4.53 8.67
CA GLU A 171 14.78 5.52 8.41
C GLU A 171 13.77 5.68 9.58
N ALA A 172 14.14 5.33 10.82
CA ALA A 172 13.21 5.31 11.96
C ALA A 172 12.50 6.65 12.21
N GLU A 173 13.17 7.79 12.04
CA GLU A 173 12.54 9.11 12.21
C GLU A 173 11.44 9.38 11.17
N LEU A 174 11.72 9.05 9.91
CA LEU A 174 10.76 9.16 8.81
C LEU A 174 9.58 8.19 8.99
N TRP A 175 9.86 7.05 9.62
CA TRP A 175 8.85 6.09 9.99
C TRP A 175 7.94 6.64 11.10
N SER A 176 8.51 7.22 12.16
CA SER A 176 7.72 7.83 13.24
C SER A 176 6.83 8.98 12.76
N SER A 177 7.30 9.81 11.82
CA SER A 177 6.49 10.91 11.29
C SER A 177 5.24 10.43 10.51
N LEU A 178 5.24 9.21 9.97
CA LEU A 178 4.02 8.62 9.38
C LEU A 178 2.92 8.44 10.41
N TYR A 179 3.31 8.07 11.62
CA TYR A 179 2.37 7.79 12.69
C TYR A 179 1.73 9.08 13.21
N ASP A 180 2.53 10.13 13.33
CA ASP A 180 2.03 11.43 13.75
C ASP A 180 1.02 11.99 12.73
N GLU A 181 1.31 11.88 11.44
CA GLU A 181 0.42 12.35 10.37
C GLU A 181 -0.94 11.65 10.35
N PHE A 182 -0.98 10.33 10.55
CA PHE A 182 -2.27 9.62 10.60
C PHE A 182 -2.99 9.85 11.91
N ASN A 183 -2.31 9.96 13.05
CA ASN A 183 -2.98 10.31 14.29
C ASN A 183 -3.69 11.67 14.13
N ILE A 184 -3.08 12.59 13.38
CA ILE A 184 -3.73 13.85 13.01
C ILE A 184 -4.93 13.60 12.09
N GLN A 185 -4.79 12.80 11.02
CA GLN A 185 -5.90 12.53 10.10
C GLN A 185 -7.08 11.78 10.73
N GLU A 186 -6.81 10.77 11.57
CA GLU A 186 -7.82 10.01 12.28
C GLU A 186 -8.64 10.91 13.22
N ASN A 187 -7.95 11.81 13.95
CA ASN A 187 -8.61 12.80 14.79
C ASN A 187 -9.47 13.78 13.98
N ILE A 188 -9.03 14.20 12.79
CA ILE A 188 -9.83 15.06 11.90
C ILE A 188 -11.11 14.34 11.47
N ILE A 189 -11.00 13.11 10.98
CA ILE A 189 -12.15 12.31 10.52
C ILE A 189 -13.11 12.04 11.68
N HIS A 190 -12.60 11.69 12.86
CA HIS A 190 -13.44 11.43 14.02
C HIS A 190 -14.23 12.68 14.43
N ASN A 191 -13.61 13.85 14.39
CA ASN A 191 -14.27 15.12 14.70
C ASN A 191 -15.30 15.51 13.63
N GLU A 192 -15.04 15.25 12.34
CA GLU A 192 -15.99 15.50 11.26
C GLU A 192 -17.25 14.63 11.39
N ILE A 193 -17.08 13.33 11.66
CA ILE A 193 -18.20 12.39 11.88
C ILE A 193 -19.01 12.78 13.12
N GLN A 194 -18.38 13.19 14.22
CA GLN A 194 -19.10 13.66 15.41
C GLN A 194 -19.91 14.93 15.13
N ASN A 195 -19.36 15.86 14.34
CA ASN A 195 -20.07 17.09 13.98
C ASN A 195 -21.27 16.85 13.05
N GLU A 196 -21.16 15.95 12.07
CA GLU A 196 -22.28 15.57 11.21
C GLU A 196 -23.41 14.89 11.99
N ASN A 197 -23.07 13.98 12.91
CA ASN A 197 -24.07 13.31 13.77
C ASN A 197 -24.76 14.27 14.75
N ASN A 198 -24.06 15.29 15.25
CA ASN A 198 -24.67 16.31 16.12
C ASN A 198 -25.63 17.24 15.35
N ASN A 199 -25.33 17.53 14.08
CA ASN A 199 -26.21 18.33 13.21
C ASN A 199 -27.47 17.55 12.77
N LEU A 200 -27.39 16.22 12.65
CA LEU A 200 -28.55 15.36 12.36
C LEU A 200 -29.48 15.19 13.57
N ASN A 201 -28.96 15.29 14.79
CA ASN A 201 -29.74 15.20 16.03
C ASN A 201 -30.37 16.53 16.48
N THR A 202 -30.13 17.62 15.76
CA THR A 202 -30.67 18.97 16.04
C THR A 202 -31.70 19.45 15.03
N LEU A 203 -32.09 18.58 14.07
CA LEU A 203 -33.21 18.75 13.14
C LEU A 203 -34.39 17.85 13.55
#